data_AF-A0A9N8ET63-F1
#
_entry.id   AF-A0A9N8ET63-F1
#
_cell.length_a   1.000
_cell.length_b   1.000
_cell.length_c   1.000
_cell.angle_alpha   90.00
_cell.angle_beta   90.00
_cell.angle_gamma   90.00
#
_symmetry.space_group_name_H-M   'P 1'
#
loop_
_entity.id
_entity.type
_entity.pdbx_description
1 polymer ?
#
loop_
_entity_poly.entity_id
_entity_poly.type
_entity_poly.pdbx_seq_one_letter_code
_entity_poly.pdbx_strand_id
1 'polypeptide(L)'
;MPPISSVCYLKRETRRSLAITLAIFSLVAYDFAFVFLLILPLVEGGVWSSYDSGHCEGLCENSHQCDHTMAERPVIQQPANTWTNLAFILVGLWPIVAIRQDISTIVFLLVKTFVGISSFVFHASITTFWQHLDAAAVQTSLCTLVFHGIHCVSARRISWAWLAPINLATAIVLCVFKKEIDDEVGHLNTWIFFVSVLLFLACCLLCANGIRIFRRRQPVAEEMAMLGEDDQSQGTTSSSEQPPTSKWKSCFWMLGAAMAPMIIFAGAVVLNRFSKNRSLCDPTSPFQAHAVWHVLNAIASLLVWLAFDNYCLTTRPSQVDDDDDWKVSIKEEPASPPSIPAGALGEIGRLRDEFHKAVAKALTDEGLPPLNAAQLQAIAVV
;
A
#
# COMPACT_ATOMS: atom_id res chain seq x y z
N MET A 1 22.97 -8.40 22.75
CA MET A 1 21.51 -8.22 22.93
C MET A 1 21.19 -6.77 22.61
N PRO A 2 20.15 -6.46 21.83
CA PRO A 2 19.77 -5.08 21.57
C PRO A 2 19.28 -4.44 22.89
N PRO A 3 19.50 -3.12 23.09
CA PRO A 3 19.13 -2.44 24.33
C PRO A 3 17.61 -2.49 24.56
N ILE A 4 17.19 -2.70 25.81
CA ILE A 4 15.79 -2.90 26.25
C ILE A 4 14.85 -1.77 25.76
N SER A 5 15.37 -0.56 25.51
CA SER A 5 14.63 0.56 24.91
C SER A 5 14.05 0.25 23.52
N SER A 6 14.74 -0.56 22.71
CA SER A 6 14.29 -0.93 21.36
C SER A 6 13.12 -1.92 21.36
N VAL A 7 12.98 -2.74 22.41
CA VAL A 7 11.87 -3.70 22.57
C VAL A 7 10.56 -2.99 22.95
N CYS A 8 10.64 -1.92 23.74
CA CYS A 8 9.47 -1.12 24.12
C CYS A 8 8.94 -0.25 22.97
N TYR A 9 9.83 0.28 22.13
CA TYR A 9 9.45 1.10 20.97
C TYR A 9 8.67 0.27 19.94
N LEU A 10 9.17 -0.92 19.60
CA LEU A 10 8.51 -1.89 18.73
C LEU A 10 7.09 -2.26 19.20
N LYS A 11 6.86 -2.33 20.52
CA LYS A 11 5.57 -2.71 21.12
C LYS A 11 4.52 -1.59 21.09
N ARG A 12 4.94 -0.33 21.12
CA ARG A 12 4.02 0.83 21.11
C ARG A 12 3.54 1.14 19.70
N GLU A 13 4.43 0.99 18.73
CA GLU A 13 4.13 1.19 17.32
C GLU A 13 3.23 0.07 16.79
N THR A 14 3.47 -1.20 17.15
CA THR A 14 2.56 -2.31 16.81
C THR A 14 1.14 -2.14 17.35
N ARG A 15 0.95 -1.60 18.56
CA ARG A 15 -0.40 -1.38 19.12
C ARG A 15 -1.17 -0.30 18.38
N ARG A 16 -0.51 0.79 17.98
CA ARG A 16 -1.14 1.86 17.17
C ARG A 16 -1.47 1.34 15.77
N SER A 17 -0.57 0.60 15.14
CA SER A 17 -0.83 -0.05 13.86
C SER A 17 -2.00 -1.03 13.96
N LEU A 18 -2.07 -1.86 15.00
CA LEU A 18 -3.18 -2.81 15.18
C LEU A 18 -4.53 -2.10 15.35
N ALA A 19 -4.61 -1.04 16.16
CA ALA A 19 -5.85 -0.30 16.34
C ALA A 19 -6.33 0.37 15.04
N ILE A 20 -5.41 0.96 14.28
CA ILE A 20 -5.71 1.54 12.97
C ILE A 20 -6.15 0.46 11.98
N THR A 21 -5.44 -0.68 11.92
CA THR A 21 -5.81 -1.82 11.08
C THR A 21 -7.19 -2.37 11.43
N LEU A 22 -7.51 -2.51 12.72
CA LEU A 22 -8.84 -2.96 13.16
C LEU A 22 -9.94 -1.94 12.83
N ALA A 23 -9.66 -0.64 12.95
CA ALA A 23 -10.60 0.40 12.57
C ALA A 23 -10.86 0.40 11.05
N ILE A 24 -9.82 0.27 10.24
CA ILE A 24 -9.94 0.13 8.78
C ILE A 24 -10.68 -1.15 8.43
N PHE A 25 -10.34 -2.27 9.07
CA PHE A 25 -11.02 -3.54 8.87
C PHE A 25 -12.51 -3.41 9.21
N SER A 26 -12.84 -2.73 10.30
CA SER A 26 -14.23 -2.48 10.69
C SER A 26 -14.95 -1.60 9.68
N LEU A 27 -14.28 -0.58 9.14
CA LEU A 27 -14.82 0.29 8.09
C LEU A 27 -15.06 -0.48 6.79
N VAL A 28 -14.07 -1.29 6.36
CA VAL A 28 -14.15 -2.08 5.13
C VAL A 28 -15.14 -3.22 5.27
N ALA A 29 -15.18 -3.90 6.41
CA ALA A 29 -16.17 -4.93 6.71
C ALA A 29 -17.57 -4.32 6.82
N TYR A 30 -17.69 -3.09 7.35
CA TYR A 30 -18.93 -2.33 7.32
C TYR A 30 -19.33 -1.98 5.89
N ASP A 31 -18.42 -1.50 5.04
CA ASP A 31 -18.70 -1.22 3.63
C ASP A 31 -19.10 -2.50 2.87
N PHE A 32 -18.42 -3.62 3.15
CA PHE A 32 -18.76 -4.92 2.58
C PHE A 32 -20.12 -5.41 3.06
N ALA A 33 -20.39 -5.33 4.36
CA ALA A 33 -21.67 -5.70 4.93
C ALA A 33 -22.76 -4.76 4.41
N PHE A 34 -22.48 -3.47 4.25
CA PHE A 34 -23.40 -2.48 3.72
C PHE A 34 -23.70 -2.74 2.24
N VAL A 35 -22.70 -3.03 1.42
CA VAL A 35 -22.87 -3.44 0.02
C VAL A 35 -23.58 -4.78 -0.07
N PHE A 36 -23.23 -5.76 0.76
CA PHE A 36 -23.84 -7.09 0.77
C PHE A 36 -25.28 -7.06 1.30
N LEU A 37 -25.58 -6.24 2.29
CA LEU A 37 -26.93 -5.97 2.82
C LEU A 37 -27.73 -5.04 1.92
N LEU A 38 -27.07 -4.19 1.12
CA LEU A 38 -27.71 -3.53 -0.01
C LEU A 38 -28.07 -4.54 -1.07
N ILE A 39 -27.17 -5.50 -1.39
CA ILE A 39 -27.30 -6.51 -2.45
C ILE A 39 -28.29 -7.64 -2.11
N LEU A 40 -28.36 -8.06 -0.84
CA LEU A 40 -29.20 -9.18 -0.38
C LEU A 40 -30.70 -8.98 -0.66
N PRO A 41 -31.28 -7.78 -0.46
CA PRO A 41 -32.64 -7.46 -0.90
C PRO A 41 -32.80 -7.35 -2.43
N LEU A 42 -31.71 -7.20 -3.21
CA LEU A 42 -31.74 -6.95 -4.65
C LEU A 42 -31.91 -8.21 -5.52
N VAL A 43 -32.13 -9.38 -4.91
CA VAL A 43 -32.39 -10.63 -5.66
C VAL A 43 -33.79 -10.62 -6.28
N GLU A 44 -34.66 -9.69 -5.90
CA GLU A 44 -35.95 -9.46 -6.55
C GLU A 44 -35.80 -8.52 -7.76
N GLY A 45 -36.43 -8.88 -8.89
CA GLY A 45 -36.32 -8.12 -10.15
C GLY A 45 -36.84 -6.68 -10.03
N GLY A 46 -36.24 -5.77 -10.81
CA GLY A 46 -36.63 -4.35 -10.85
C GLY A 46 -35.90 -3.43 -9.86
N VAL A 47 -34.83 -3.91 -9.25
CA VAL A 47 -34.11 -3.13 -8.23
C VAL A 47 -33.42 -1.86 -8.73
N TRP A 48 -33.10 -1.82 -10.02
CA TRP A 48 -32.51 -0.67 -10.69
C TRP A 48 -33.57 0.24 -11.33
N SER A 49 -34.86 -0.11 -11.21
CA SER A 49 -35.95 0.60 -11.91
C SER A 49 -36.12 2.06 -11.50
N SER A 50 -35.64 2.44 -10.30
CA SER A 50 -35.66 3.82 -9.83
C SER A 50 -34.50 4.68 -10.34
N TYR A 51 -33.55 4.10 -11.08
CA TYR A 51 -32.36 4.79 -11.58
C TYR A 51 -32.42 4.98 -13.09
N ASP A 52 -31.83 6.09 -13.55
CA ASP A 52 -31.69 6.35 -14.98
C ASP A 52 -30.74 5.33 -15.63
N SER A 53 -31.16 4.82 -16.78
CA SER A 53 -30.35 3.92 -17.58
C SER A 53 -29.10 4.61 -18.10
N GLY A 54 -27.94 4.01 -17.83
CA GLY A 54 -26.68 4.40 -18.44
C GLY A 54 -26.60 3.98 -19.91
N HIS A 55 -25.51 4.40 -20.56
CA HIS A 55 -25.26 4.15 -21.98
C HIS A 55 -24.91 2.68 -22.23
N CYS A 56 -25.86 1.89 -22.72
CA CYS A 56 -25.67 0.45 -22.98
C CYS A 56 -25.08 0.13 -24.37
N GLU A 57 -25.23 1.02 -25.36
CA GLU A 57 -24.87 0.76 -26.78
C GLU A 57 -23.37 0.47 -27.01
N GLY A 58 -22.52 0.98 -26.12
CA GLY A 58 -21.07 0.80 -26.14
C GLY A 58 -20.56 -0.35 -25.28
N LEU A 59 -21.45 -1.08 -24.61
CA LEU A 59 -21.11 -2.12 -23.64
C LEU A 59 -21.43 -3.50 -24.22
N CYS A 60 -20.39 -4.29 -24.51
CA CYS A 60 -20.53 -5.55 -25.24
C CYS A 60 -21.59 -6.50 -24.64
N GLU A 61 -21.43 -6.90 -23.37
CA GLU A 61 -22.34 -7.83 -22.68
C GLU A 61 -23.80 -7.31 -22.64
N ASN A 62 -24.00 -6.00 -22.55
CA ASN A 62 -25.34 -5.41 -22.39
C ASN A 62 -25.96 -4.90 -23.70
N SER A 63 -25.22 -4.97 -24.81
CA SER A 63 -25.61 -4.33 -26.07
C SER A 63 -26.93 -4.84 -26.65
N HIS A 64 -27.32 -6.07 -26.31
CA HIS A 64 -28.58 -6.70 -26.75
C HIS A 64 -29.77 -6.37 -25.85
N GLN A 65 -29.55 -5.73 -24.69
CA GLN A 65 -30.59 -5.45 -23.68
C GLN A 65 -31.00 -3.98 -23.64
N CYS A 66 -30.47 -3.16 -24.55
CA CYS A 66 -30.72 -1.72 -24.58
C CYS A 66 -32.19 -1.35 -24.71
N ASP A 67 -32.95 -2.12 -25.48
CA ASP A 67 -34.37 -1.85 -25.75
C ASP A 67 -35.30 -2.29 -24.60
N HIS A 68 -34.78 -3.05 -23.63
CA HIS A 68 -35.54 -3.48 -22.46
C HIS A 68 -35.61 -2.38 -21.40
N THR A 69 -36.77 -2.25 -20.77
CA THR A 69 -36.93 -1.39 -19.59
C THR A 69 -36.07 -1.91 -18.43
N MET A 70 -35.65 -1.03 -17.51
CA MET A 70 -34.83 -1.47 -16.36
C MET A 70 -35.51 -2.53 -15.48
N ALA A 71 -36.85 -2.59 -15.48
CA ALA A 71 -37.60 -3.62 -14.77
C ALA A 71 -37.50 -5.01 -15.41
N GLU A 72 -37.26 -5.08 -16.72
CA GLU A 72 -37.14 -6.32 -17.50
C GLU A 72 -35.70 -6.85 -17.54
N ARG A 73 -34.72 -6.01 -17.19
CA ARG A 73 -33.31 -6.38 -17.23
C ARG A 73 -32.93 -7.29 -16.06
N PRO A 74 -31.97 -8.21 -16.27
CA PRO A 74 -31.41 -8.99 -15.17
C PRO A 74 -30.74 -8.09 -14.13
N VAL A 75 -30.70 -8.56 -12.89
CA VAL A 75 -30.05 -7.84 -11.77
C VAL A 75 -28.57 -7.57 -12.06
N ILE A 76 -27.89 -8.50 -12.73
CA ILE A 76 -26.52 -8.36 -13.20
C ILE A 76 -26.53 -8.30 -14.72
N GLN A 77 -26.36 -7.10 -15.27
CA GLN A 77 -26.40 -6.84 -16.71
C GLN A 77 -25.09 -7.20 -17.42
N GLN A 78 -23.94 -7.19 -16.73
CA GLN A 78 -22.65 -7.59 -17.31
C GLN A 78 -21.89 -8.54 -16.40
N PRO A 79 -22.26 -9.84 -16.32
CA PRO A 79 -21.66 -10.80 -15.40
C PRO A 79 -20.13 -10.82 -15.42
N ALA A 80 -19.48 -10.87 -16.58
CA ALA A 80 -18.03 -10.98 -16.61
C ALA A 80 -17.36 -9.69 -16.11
N ASN A 81 -17.82 -8.53 -16.56
CA ASN A 81 -17.33 -7.24 -16.09
C ASN A 81 -17.61 -7.00 -14.60
N THR A 82 -18.78 -7.42 -14.09
CA THR A 82 -19.14 -7.32 -12.67
C THR A 82 -18.19 -8.15 -11.80
N TRP A 83 -18.06 -9.45 -12.06
CA TRP A 83 -17.29 -10.34 -11.17
C TRP A 83 -15.78 -10.11 -11.23
N THR A 84 -15.24 -9.65 -12.36
CA THR A 84 -13.81 -9.34 -12.46
C THR A 84 -13.38 -8.14 -11.64
N ASN A 85 -14.32 -7.27 -11.23
CA ASN A 85 -14.01 -6.16 -10.32
C ASN A 85 -13.67 -6.61 -8.89
N LEU A 86 -13.96 -7.87 -8.52
CA LEU A 86 -13.45 -8.46 -7.29
C LEU A 86 -11.92 -8.43 -7.23
N ALA A 87 -11.20 -8.39 -8.36
CA ALA A 87 -9.75 -8.25 -8.38
C ALA A 87 -9.29 -6.95 -7.70
N PHE A 88 -9.96 -5.81 -7.93
CA PHE A 88 -9.64 -4.55 -7.26
C PHE A 88 -9.93 -4.61 -5.77
N ILE A 89 -11.02 -5.26 -5.39
CA ILE A 89 -11.38 -5.47 -4.00
C ILE A 89 -10.33 -6.32 -3.28
N LEU A 90 -9.90 -7.42 -3.89
CA LEU A 90 -8.82 -8.26 -3.34
C LEU A 90 -7.51 -7.48 -3.16
N VAL A 91 -7.18 -6.59 -4.11
CA VAL A 91 -6.04 -5.67 -3.96
C VAL A 91 -6.26 -4.71 -2.79
N GLY A 92 -7.47 -4.17 -2.60
CA GLY A 92 -7.82 -3.29 -1.48
C GLY A 92 -7.87 -4.00 -0.11
N LEU A 93 -8.06 -5.33 -0.09
CA LEU A 93 -8.06 -6.18 1.10
C LEU A 93 -6.71 -6.82 1.42
N TRP A 94 -5.74 -6.72 0.51
CA TRP A 94 -4.34 -7.07 0.73
C TRP A 94 -3.71 -6.60 2.07
N PRO A 95 -4.05 -5.45 2.68
CA PRO A 95 -3.56 -5.02 4.00
C PRO A 95 -3.67 -6.05 5.10
N ILE A 96 -4.64 -6.97 5.04
CA ILE A 96 -4.78 -8.05 6.02
C ILE A 96 -3.48 -8.87 6.11
N VAL A 97 -2.71 -8.93 5.03
CA VAL A 97 -1.42 -9.63 4.95
C VAL A 97 -0.21 -8.69 4.83
N ALA A 98 -0.41 -7.37 4.65
CA ALA A 98 0.69 -6.43 4.44
C ALA A 98 1.28 -5.91 5.75
N ILE A 99 2.62 -5.93 5.84
CA ILE A 99 3.40 -5.65 7.06
C ILE A 99 3.44 -4.15 7.41
N ARG A 100 3.15 -3.24 6.46
CA ARG A 100 3.20 -1.78 6.68
C ARG A 100 1.82 -1.15 6.54
N GLN A 101 1.47 -0.31 7.50
CA GLN A 101 0.17 0.35 7.62
C GLN A 101 0.38 1.87 7.77
N ASP A 102 1.12 2.47 6.83
CA ASP A 102 1.26 3.92 6.77
C ASP A 102 0.04 4.55 6.07
N ILE A 103 -0.13 5.88 6.20
CA ILE A 103 -1.28 6.60 5.63
C ILE A 103 -1.37 6.37 4.12
N SER A 104 -0.22 6.29 3.43
CA SER A 104 -0.18 6.10 1.99
C SER A 104 -0.82 4.76 1.60
N THR A 105 -0.40 3.68 2.24
CA THR A 105 -0.91 2.32 2.03
C THR A 105 -2.39 2.30 2.31
N ILE A 106 -2.84 2.85 3.43
CA ILE A 106 -4.26 2.91 3.81
C ILE A 106 -5.09 3.60 2.72
N VAL A 107 -4.65 4.77 2.26
CA VAL A 107 -5.36 5.53 1.20
C VAL A 107 -5.43 4.72 -0.09
N PHE A 108 -4.33 4.11 -0.53
CA PHE A 108 -4.32 3.27 -1.73
C PHE A 108 -5.32 2.13 -1.65
N LEU A 109 -5.37 1.45 -0.51
CA LEU A 109 -6.22 0.29 -0.30
C LEU A 109 -7.70 0.66 -0.27
N LEU A 110 -8.05 1.73 0.43
CA LEU A 110 -9.41 2.28 0.43
C LEU A 110 -9.84 2.69 -0.98
N VAL A 111 -8.96 3.34 -1.74
CA VAL A 111 -9.26 3.73 -3.12
C VAL A 111 -9.41 2.51 -4.04
N LYS A 112 -8.67 1.42 -3.83
CA LYS A 112 -8.82 0.18 -4.60
C LYS A 112 -10.10 -0.55 -4.30
N THR A 113 -10.48 -0.63 -3.02
CA THR A 113 -11.79 -1.15 -2.62
C THR A 113 -12.91 -0.30 -3.22
N PHE A 114 -12.78 1.03 -3.18
CA PHE A 114 -13.74 1.95 -3.79
C PHE A 114 -13.91 1.70 -5.29
N VAL A 115 -12.82 1.61 -6.06
CA VAL A 115 -12.85 1.24 -7.49
C VAL A 115 -13.59 -0.07 -7.71
N GLY A 116 -13.23 -1.11 -6.94
CA GLY A 116 -13.84 -2.42 -7.08
C GLY A 116 -15.34 -2.41 -6.82
N ILE A 117 -15.80 -1.74 -5.75
CA ILE A 117 -17.22 -1.64 -5.41
C ILE A 117 -17.97 -0.81 -6.45
N SER A 118 -17.50 0.40 -6.76
CA SER A 118 -18.20 1.29 -7.69
C SER A 118 -18.32 0.66 -9.08
N SER A 119 -17.26 0.01 -9.56
CA SER A 119 -17.23 -0.65 -10.86
C SER A 119 -18.09 -1.91 -10.87
N PHE A 120 -18.05 -2.72 -9.80
CA PHE A 120 -18.91 -3.89 -9.66
C PHE A 120 -20.38 -3.50 -9.76
N VAL A 121 -20.83 -2.50 -8.99
CA VAL A 121 -22.22 -2.06 -8.97
C VAL A 121 -22.61 -1.37 -10.28
N PHE A 122 -21.71 -0.61 -10.90
CA PHE A 122 -21.93 -0.07 -12.24
C PHE A 122 -22.18 -1.18 -13.26
N HIS A 123 -21.30 -2.18 -13.36
CA HIS A 123 -21.48 -3.24 -14.35
C HIS A 123 -22.66 -4.17 -14.05
N ALA A 124 -23.06 -4.28 -12.78
CA ALA A 124 -24.28 -4.98 -12.43
C ALA A 124 -25.53 -4.22 -12.89
N SER A 125 -25.57 -2.91 -12.67
CA SER A 125 -26.79 -2.08 -12.79
C SER A 125 -26.91 -1.28 -14.08
N ILE A 126 -25.79 -0.93 -14.71
CA ILE A 126 -25.66 -0.05 -15.88
C ILE A 126 -26.50 1.22 -15.72
N THR A 127 -26.41 1.85 -14.55
CA THR A 127 -27.08 3.13 -14.29
C THR A 127 -26.11 4.29 -14.35
N THR A 128 -26.63 5.47 -14.70
CA THR A 128 -25.84 6.69 -14.87
C THR A 128 -25.13 7.10 -13.58
N PHE A 129 -25.78 6.97 -12.42
CA PHE A 129 -25.18 7.29 -11.13
C PHE A 129 -23.92 6.45 -10.86
N TRP A 130 -24.03 5.12 -11.02
CA TRP A 130 -22.90 4.23 -10.76
C TRP A 130 -21.81 4.35 -11.84
N GLN A 131 -22.18 4.68 -13.07
CA GLN A 131 -21.22 5.00 -14.14
C GLN A 131 -20.32 6.19 -13.77
N HIS A 132 -20.91 7.25 -13.20
CA HIS A 132 -20.15 8.40 -12.72
C HIS A 132 -19.21 8.03 -11.58
N LEU A 133 -19.71 7.24 -10.62
CA LEU A 133 -18.93 6.83 -9.46
C LEU A 133 -17.75 5.91 -9.86
N ASP A 134 -17.97 4.96 -10.76
CA ASP A 134 -16.93 4.10 -11.34
C ASP A 134 -15.81 4.93 -11.99
N ALA A 135 -16.18 5.86 -12.87
CA ALA A 135 -15.22 6.73 -13.54
C ALA A 135 -14.43 7.61 -12.55
N ALA A 136 -15.10 8.16 -11.53
CA ALA A 136 -14.46 8.95 -10.49
C ALA A 136 -13.48 8.11 -9.66
N ALA A 137 -13.85 6.88 -9.30
CA ALA A 137 -13.00 5.97 -8.55
C ALA A 137 -11.73 5.61 -9.33
N VAL A 138 -11.84 5.30 -10.62
CA VAL A 138 -10.68 5.01 -11.49
C VAL A 138 -9.70 6.20 -11.52
N GLN A 139 -10.20 7.42 -11.68
CA GLN A 139 -9.34 8.60 -11.68
C GLN A 139 -8.68 8.84 -10.33
N THR A 140 -9.44 8.72 -9.24
CA THR A 140 -8.90 8.79 -7.87
C THR A 140 -7.76 7.79 -7.67
N SER A 141 -7.91 6.58 -8.20
CA SER A 141 -6.86 5.58 -8.15
C SER A 141 -5.60 5.99 -8.91
N LEU A 142 -5.72 6.63 -10.07
CA LEU A 142 -4.57 7.09 -10.83
C LEU A 142 -3.86 8.24 -10.12
N CYS A 143 -4.61 9.22 -9.61
CA CYS A 143 -4.07 10.31 -8.79
C CYS A 143 -3.32 9.79 -7.56
N THR A 144 -3.88 8.77 -6.89
CA THR A 144 -3.23 8.13 -5.73
C THR A 144 -1.86 7.55 -6.09
N LEU A 145 -1.74 6.86 -7.23
CA LEU A 145 -0.46 6.30 -7.70
C LEU A 145 0.54 7.40 -8.04
N VAL A 146 0.10 8.47 -8.71
CA VAL A 146 0.95 9.62 -9.04
C VAL A 146 1.45 10.30 -7.76
N PHE A 147 0.57 10.55 -6.80
CA PHE A 147 0.92 11.18 -5.53
C PHE A 147 1.85 10.29 -4.70
N HIS A 148 1.68 8.97 -4.74
CA HIS A 148 2.64 8.05 -4.14
C HIS A 148 4.02 8.14 -4.79
N GLY A 149 4.08 8.15 -6.13
CA GLY A 149 5.33 8.38 -6.85
C GLY A 149 6.00 9.70 -6.49
N ILE A 150 5.23 10.79 -6.40
CA ILE A 150 5.72 12.10 -5.96
C ILE A 150 6.24 12.03 -4.52
N HIS A 151 5.50 11.41 -3.60
CA HIS A 151 5.90 11.22 -2.21
C HIS A 151 7.24 10.47 -2.10
N CYS A 152 7.45 9.47 -2.95
CA CYS A 152 8.66 8.66 -2.93
C CYS A 152 9.85 9.32 -3.62
N VAL A 153 9.64 10.04 -4.72
CA VAL A 153 10.74 10.64 -5.51
C VAL A 153 11.08 12.07 -5.05
N SER A 154 10.15 12.78 -4.41
CA SER A 154 10.36 14.18 -4.01
C SER A 154 11.41 14.32 -2.91
N ALA A 155 12.45 15.11 -3.19
CA ALA A 155 13.47 15.47 -2.21
C ALA A 155 12.88 16.25 -1.02
N ARG A 156 11.78 17.00 -1.22
CA ARG A 156 11.15 17.86 -0.21
C ARG A 156 10.20 17.14 0.74
N ARG A 157 10.14 15.80 0.71
CA ARG A 157 9.36 14.97 1.66
C ARG A 157 7.91 15.44 1.84
N ILE A 158 7.18 15.51 0.73
CA ILE A 158 5.76 15.92 0.77
C ILE A 158 4.96 14.85 1.52
N SER A 159 4.43 15.19 2.70
CA SER A 159 3.68 14.25 3.54
C SER A 159 2.34 13.86 2.91
N TRP A 160 1.93 12.61 3.14
CA TRP A 160 0.60 12.13 2.78
C TRP A 160 -0.54 12.84 3.52
N ALA A 161 -0.26 13.51 4.64
CA ALA A 161 -1.22 14.38 5.31
C ALA A 161 -1.72 15.52 4.39
N TRP A 162 -0.90 15.96 3.43
CA TRP A 162 -1.27 16.96 2.44
C TRP A 162 -1.79 16.35 1.15
N LEU A 163 -1.20 15.23 0.70
CA LEU A 163 -1.59 14.61 -0.56
C LEU A 163 -2.96 13.92 -0.48
N ALA A 164 -3.32 13.34 0.66
CA ALA A 164 -4.61 12.68 0.86
C ALA A 164 -5.81 13.62 0.65
N PRO A 165 -5.90 14.81 1.29
CA PRO A 165 -7.02 15.73 1.05
C PRO A 165 -7.05 16.28 -0.37
N ILE A 166 -5.88 16.50 -1.01
CA ILE A 166 -5.82 16.91 -2.42
C ILE A 166 -6.39 15.80 -3.30
N ASN A 167 -6.02 14.54 -3.05
CA ASN A 167 -6.52 13.38 -3.79
C ASN A 167 -8.04 13.25 -3.69
N LEU A 168 -8.58 13.42 -2.48
CA LEU A 168 -10.03 13.41 -2.25
C LEU A 168 -10.71 14.59 -2.94
N ALA A 169 -10.14 15.79 -2.86
CA ALA A 169 -10.69 16.96 -3.55
C ALA A 169 -10.70 16.78 -5.07
N THR A 170 -9.62 16.24 -5.65
CA THR A 170 -9.56 15.87 -7.07
C THR A 170 -10.63 14.84 -7.42
N ALA A 171 -10.85 13.82 -6.60
CA ALA A 171 -11.91 12.83 -6.79
C ALA A 171 -13.31 13.48 -6.86
N ILE A 172 -13.61 14.35 -5.89
CA ILE A 172 -14.91 15.06 -5.81
C ILE A 172 -15.09 15.96 -7.02
N VAL A 173 -14.07 16.76 -7.37
CA VAL A 173 -14.08 17.64 -8.54
C VAL A 173 -14.36 16.82 -9.80
N LEU A 174 -13.63 15.73 -10.03
CA LEU A 174 -13.84 14.89 -11.21
C LEU A 174 -15.24 14.25 -11.24
N CYS A 175 -15.79 13.86 -10.09
CA CYS A 175 -17.14 13.34 -10.00
C CYS A 175 -18.21 14.39 -10.35
N VAL A 176 -18.07 15.61 -9.81
CA VAL A 176 -19.02 16.71 -10.05
C VAL A 176 -18.90 17.22 -11.48
N PHE A 177 -17.68 17.51 -11.93
CA PHE A 177 -17.43 18.01 -13.29
C PHE A 177 -17.81 16.99 -14.36
N LYS A 178 -17.71 15.68 -14.08
CA LYS A 178 -18.14 14.66 -15.04
C LYS A 178 -19.63 14.78 -15.36
N LYS A 179 -20.45 15.00 -14.33
CA LYS A 179 -21.89 15.16 -14.48
C LYS A 179 -22.22 16.39 -15.34
N GLU A 180 -21.65 17.55 -15.01
CA GLU A 180 -21.93 18.80 -15.74
C GLU A 180 -21.44 18.78 -17.19
N ILE A 181 -20.32 18.11 -17.47
CA ILE A 181 -19.73 18.12 -18.83
C ILE A 181 -20.33 17.03 -19.73
N ASP A 182 -20.75 15.87 -19.21
CA ASP A 182 -21.40 14.83 -20.04
C ASP A 182 -22.71 15.37 -20.67
N ASP A 183 -23.39 16.33 -20.03
CA ASP A 183 -24.59 16.98 -20.53
C ASP A 183 -24.32 17.95 -21.70
N GLU A 184 -23.12 18.55 -21.77
CA GLU A 184 -22.77 19.56 -22.79
C GLU A 184 -21.85 19.03 -23.90
N VAL A 185 -20.98 18.06 -23.60
CA VAL A 185 -19.85 17.69 -24.45
C VAL A 185 -19.70 16.18 -24.48
N GLY A 186 -20.37 15.52 -25.42
CA GLY A 186 -20.29 14.06 -25.67
C GLY A 186 -18.88 13.50 -25.96
N HIS A 187 -17.82 14.29 -25.83
CA HIS A 187 -16.41 13.91 -25.95
C HIS A 187 -15.67 13.78 -24.62
N LEU A 188 -16.31 13.94 -23.46
CA LEU A 188 -15.64 13.94 -22.16
C LEU A 188 -14.87 12.65 -21.86
N ASN A 189 -15.36 11.50 -22.30
CA ASN A 189 -14.64 10.22 -22.17
C ASN A 189 -13.25 10.25 -22.82
N THR A 190 -13.05 11.06 -23.87
CA THR A 190 -11.74 11.28 -24.51
C THR A 190 -10.80 12.11 -23.64
N TRP A 191 -11.32 13.12 -22.93
CA TRP A 191 -10.53 13.94 -22.00
C TRP A 191 -10.14 13.16 -20.75
N ILE A 192 -11.08 12.41 -20.18
CA ILE A 192 -10.83 11.49 -19.06
C ILE A 192 -9.71 10.51 -19.44
N PHE A 193 -9.78 9.92 -20.64
CA PHE A 193 -8.73 9.06 -21.18
C PHE A 193 -7.40 9.81 -21.32
N PHE A 194 -7.41 11.04 -21.87
CA PHE A 194 -6.20 11.84 -22.04
C PHE A 194 -5.53 12.18 -20.70
N VAL A 195 -6.30 12.59 -19.70
CA VAL A 195 -5.82 12.82 -18.33
C VAL A 195 -5.24 11.54 -17.74
N SER A 196 -5.91 10.39 -17.92
CA SER A 196 -5.39 9.10 -17.46
C SER A 196 -4.06 8.74 -18.13
N VAL A 197 -3.92 8.99 -19.43
CA VAL A 197 -2.66 8.81 -20.16
C VAL A 197 -1.58 9.75 -19.64
N LEU A 198 -1.88 11.02 -19.39
CA LEU A 198 -0.92 11.98 -18.84
C LEU A 198 -0.47 11.61 -17.43
N LEU A 199 -1.40 11.22 -16.55
CA LEU A 199 -1.09 10.75 -15.20
C LEU A 199 -0.23 9.49 -15.23
N PHE A 200 -0.55 8.57 -16.15
CA PHE A 200 0.26 7.38 -16.37
C PHE A 200 1.67 7.73 -16.86
N LEU A 201 1.80 8.62 -17.86
CA LEU A 201 3.11 9.10 -18.33
C LEU A 201 3.90 9.78 -17.19
N ALA A 202 3.23 10.53 -16.32
CA ALA A 202 3.86 11.13 -15.14
C ALA A 202 4.40 10.04 -14.19
N CYS A 203 3.64 8.97 -13.93
CA CYS A 203 4.14 7.81 -13.19
C CYS A 203 5.39 7.21 -13.86
N CYS A 204 5.38 7.03 -15.17
CA CYS A 204 6.52 6.49 -15.93
C CYS A 204 7.77 7.37 -15.79
N LEU A 205 7.60 8.68 -15.90
CA LEU A 205 8.70 9.65 -15.75
C LEU A 205 9.24 9.67 -14.32
N LEU A 206 8.38 9.55 -13.31
CA LEU A 206 8.79 9.44 -11.90
C LEU A 206 9.59 8.16 -11.66
N CYS A 207 9.13 7.01 -12.18
CA CYS A 207 9.88 5.75 -12.14
C CYS A 207 11.26 5.90 -12.80
N ALA A 208 11.31 6.46 -14.02
CA ALA A 208 12.57 6.67 -14.74
C ALA A 208 13.52 7.62 -14.00
N ASN A 209 13.00 8.69 -13.40
CA ASN A 209 13.79 9.62 -12.61
C ASN A 209 14.30 8.97 -11.31
N GLY A 210 13.47 8.17 -10.64
CA GLY A 210 13.88 7.37 -9.49
C GLY A 210 15.06 6.45 -9.82
N ILE A 211 14.99 5.73 -10.94
CA ILE A 211 16.09 4.88 -11.43
C ILE A 211 17.38 5.71 -11.66
N ARG A 212 17.26 6.90 -12.25
CA ARG A 212 18.42 7.79 -12.47
C ARG A 212 19.05 8.27 -11.16
N ILE A 213 18.24 8.69 -10.20
CA ILE A 213 18.69 9.14 -8.88
C ILE A 213 19.37 8.00 -8.13
N PHE A 214 18.76 6.81 -8.15
CA PHE A 214 19.33 5.61 -7.55
C PHE A 214 20.71 5.28 -8.13
N ARG A 215 20.86 5.31 -9.46
CA ARG A 215 22.14 5.09 -10.13
C ARG A 215 23.22 6.11 -9.74
N ARG A 216 22.87 7.39 -9.59
CA ARG A 216 23.82 8.44 -9.22
C ARG A 216 24.34 8.34 -7.79
N ARG A 217 23.57 7.74 -6.87
CA ARG A 217 23.97 7.60 -5.46
C ARG A 217 24.89 6.41 -5.18
N GLN A 218 24.98 5.45 -6.09
CA GLN A 218 25.83 4.27 -5.92
C GLN A 218 27.34 4.55 -5.85
N PRO A 219 27.95 5.36 -6.73
CA PRO A 219 29.42 5.53 -6.73
C PRO A 219 29.96 6.19 -5.45
N VAL A 220 29.18 7.07 -4.81
CA VAL A 220 29.61 7.74 -3.57
C VAL A 220 29.73 6.76 -2.40
N ALA A 221 28.87 5.75 -2.33
CA ALA A 221 28.94 4.72 -1.29
C ALA A 221 30.14 3.79 -1.47
N GLU A 222 30.53 3.50 -2.71
CA GLU A 222 31.72 2.69 -3.01
C GLU A 222 33.02 3.46 -2.73
N GLU A 223 33.05 4.76 -3.04
CA GLU A 223 34.20 5.62 -2.74
C GLU A 223 34.38 5.82 -1.22
N MET A 224 33.30 6.00 -0.46
CA MET A 224 33.35 6.05 1.00
C MET A 224 33.74 4.72 1.65
N ALA A 225 33.35 3.58 1.06
CA ALA A 225 33.80 2.27 1.53
C ALA A 225 35.30 2.06 1.30
N MET A 226 35.83 2.48 0.13
CA MET A 226 37.26 2.38 -0.16
C MET A 226 38.12 3.31 0.71
N LEU A 227 37.66 4.54 0.99
CA LEU A 227 38.40 5.49 1.81
C LEU A 227 38.42 5.15 3.31
N GLY A 228 37.59 4.19 3.76
CA GLY A 228 37.53 3.74 5.16
C GLY A 228 38.46 2.58 5.50
N GLU A 229 39.09 1.93 4.52
CA GLU A 229 39.93 0.73 4.75
C GLU A 229 41.41 1.03 5.04
N ASP A 230 41.90 2.25 4.77
CA ASP A 230 43.33 2.56 4.88
C ASP A 230 43.86 2.72 6.32
N ASP A 231 42.99 2.74 7.34
CA ASP A 231 43.41 2.99 8.74
C ASP A 231 43.23 1.79 9.70
N GLN A 232 42.85 0.60 9.20
CA GLN A 232 42.80 -0.64 9.99
C GLN A 232 43.87 -1.64 9.57
N SER A 233 45.12 -1.28 9.87
CA SER A 233 46.19 -2.27 9.91
C SER A 233 45.94 -3.30 11.04
N GLN A 234 45.92 -4.57 10.63
CA GLN A 234 46.17 -5.77 11.44
C GLN A 234 45.04 -6.26 12.38
N GLY A 235 44.03 -6.90 11.77
CA GLY A 235 43.16 -7.84 12.47
C GLY A 235 42.45 -8.75 11.47
N THR A 236 43.04 -9.91 11.18
CA THR A 236 42.52 -10.90 10.24
C THR A 236 41.18 -11.47 10.72
N THR A 237 40.08 -10.82 10.39
CA THR A 237 38.75 -11.42 10.43
C THR A 237 38.21 -11.43 9.01
N SER A 238 38.00 -12.63 8.47
CA SER A 238 37.44 -12.88 7.15
C SER A 238 36.07 -12.22 7.02
N SER A 239 36.04 -10.98 6.55
CA SER A 239 34.82 -10.34 6.09
C SER A 239 34.39 -11.10 4.85
N SER A 240 33.26 -11.82 4.94
CA SER A 240 32.68 -12.49 3.78
C SER A 240 32.25 -11.40 2.80
N GLU A 241 33.02 -11.22 1.72
CA GLU A 241 32.63 -10.42 0.57
C GLU A 241 31.26 -10.91 0.09
N GLN A 242 30.20 -10.15 0.38
CA GLN A 242 28.91 -10.43 -0.22
C GLN A 242 29.02 -10.11 -1.72
N PRO A 243 28.73 -11.08 -2.61
CA PRO A 243 28.99 -10.91 -4.03
C PRO A 243 28.16 -9.76 -4.61
N PRO A 244 28.71 -8.98 -5.56
CA PRO A 244 28.07 -7.81 -6.18
C PRO A 244 26.76 -8.10 -6.96
N THR A 245 26.30 -9.35 -6.97
CA THR A 245 25.10 -9.82 -7.67
C THR A 245 23.78 -9.31 -7.08
N SER A 246 23.75 -8.76 -5.86
CA SER A 246 22.52 -8.22 -5.27
C SER A 246 22.09 -6.89 -5.90
N LYS A 247 23.05 -6.07 -6.37
CA LYS A 247 22.79 -4.72 -6.87
C LYS A 247 22.03 -4.70 -8.21
N TRP A 248 22.40 -5.59 -9.13
CA TRP A 248 21.70 -5.71 -10.42
C TRP A 248 20.28 -6.23 -10.26
N LYS A 249 20.03 -7.12 -9.29
CA LYS A 249 18.69 -7.63 -8.99
C LYS A 249 17.74 -6.50 -8.64
N SER A 250 18.14 -5.52 -7.81
CA SER A 250 17.28 -4.38 -7.47
C SER A 250 16.96 -3.47 -8.66
N CYS A 251 17.95 -3.20 -9.53
CA CYS A 251 17.73 -2.43 -10.76
C CYS A 251 16.80 -3.16 -11.75
N PHE A 252 17.01 -4.47 -11.97
CA PHE A 252 16.14 -5.27 -12.83
C PHE A 252 14.74 -5.42 -12.25
N TRP A 253 14.61 -5.57 -10.94
CA TRP A 253 13.31 -5.56 -10.25
C TRP A 253 12.59 -4.23 -10.42
N MET A 254 13.27 -3.09 -10.24
CA MET A 254 12.66 -1.77 -10.46
C MET A 254 12.26 -1.55 -11.92
N LEU A 255 13.10 -1.97 -12.87
CA LEU A 255 12.80 -1.83 -14.30
C LEU A 255 11.63 -2.75 -14.69
N GLY A 256 11.65 -4.01 -14.25
CA GLY A 256 10.57 -4.97 -14.47
C GLY A 256 9.27 -4.55 -13.80
N ALA A 257 9.34 -4.08 -12.56
CA ALA A 257 8.18 -3.60 -11.80
C ALA A 257 7.63 -2.27 -12.33
N ALA A 258 8.43 -1.48 -13.06
CA ALA A 258 7.94 -0.31 -13.80
C ALA A 258 7.38 -0.69 -15.18
N MET A 259 8.07 -1.57 -15.93
CA MET A 259 7.70 -1.93 -17.30
C MET A 259 6.54 -2.90 -17.40
N ALA A 260 6.45 -3.90 -16.51
CA ALA A 260 5.37 -4.88 -16.55
C ALA A 260 4.00 -4.21 -16.39
N PRO A 261 3.77 -3.30 -15.42
CA PRO A 261 2.51 -2.57 -15.35
C PRO A 261 2.25 -1.71 -16.58
N MET A 262 3.29 -1.17 -17.23
CA MET A 262 3.10 -0.38 -18.44
C MET A 262 2.59 -1.23 -19.61
N ILE A 263 3.20 -2.40 -19.82
CA ILE A 263 2.80 -3.34 -20.87
C ILE A 263 1.39 -3.86 -20.58
N ILE A 264 1.13 -4.21 -19.32
CA ILE A 264 -0.18 -4.68 -18.88
C ILE A 264 -1.22 -3.59 -19.12
N PHE A 265 -1.00 -2.35 -18.69
CA PHE A 265 -1.93 -1.24 -18.90
C PHE A 265 -2.15 -0.94 -20.38
N ALA A 266 -1.08 -0.88 -21.19
CA ALA A 266 -1.20 -0.64 -22.63
C ALA A 266 -1.98 -1.75 -23.34
N GLY A 267 -1.65 -3.02 -23.06
CA GLY A 267 -2.39 -4.16 -23.59
C GLY A 267 -3.85 -4.14 -23.17
N ALA A 268 -4.09 -3.74 -21.93
CA ALA A 268 -5.42 -3.63 -21.39
C ALA A 268 -6.19 -2.46 -22.11
N VAL A 269 -5.56 -1.31 -22.44
CA VAL A 269 -6.20 -0.21 -23.19
C VAL A 269 -6.59 -0.68 -24.58
N VAL A 270 -5.72 -1.47 -25.22
CA VAL A 270 -5.99 -2.09 -26.52
C VAL A 270 -7.19 -3.04 -26.43
N LEU A 271 -7.25 -3.89 -25.40
CA LEU A 271 -8.40 -4.77 -25.14
C LEU A 271 -9.70 -3.98 -24.96
N ASN A 272 -9.68 -2.89 -24.20
CA ASN A 272 -10.83 -2.01 -24.03
C ASN A 272 -11.28 -1.39 -25.37
N ARG A 273 -10.34 -1.02 -26.24
CA ARG A 273 -10.67 -0.48 -27.56
C ARG A 273 -11.29 -1.52 -28.48
N PHE A 274 -10.76 -2.75 -28.50
CA PHE A 274 -11.35 -3.85 -29.26
C PHE A 274 -12.74 -4.24 -28.74
N SER A 275 -12.95 -4.18 -27.42
CA SER A 275 -14.26 -4.39 -26.80
C SER A 275 -15.28 -3.36 -27.30
N LYS A 276 -14.91 -2.08 -27.34
CA LYS A 276 -15.80 -0.99 -27.80
C LYS A 276 -16.08 -1.03 -29.31
N ASN A 277 -15.10 -1.49 -30.10
CA ASN A 277 -15.24 -1.61 -31.56
C ASN A 277 -15.99 -2.89 -32.00
N ARG A 278 -16.50 -3.68 -31.05
CA ARG A 278 -17.21 -4.95 -31.27
C ARG A 278 -16.43 -6.06 -31.99
N SER A 279 -15.16 -5.86 -32.33
CA SER A 279 -14.34 -6.85 -33.05
C SER A 279 -14.00 -8.09 -32.22
N LEU A 280 -14.02 -7.95 -30.89
CA LEU A 280 -13.87 -9.05 -29.92
C LEU A 280 -15.11 -9.16 -29.02
N CYS A 281 -16.26 -8.65 -29.48
CA CYS A 281 -17.48 -8.67 -28.69
C CYS A 281 -18.31 -9.90 -29.04
N ASP A 282 -18.40 -10.83 -28.10
CA ASP A 282 -19.43 -11.86 -28.07
C ASP A 282 -20.18 -11.69 -26.75
N PRO A 283 -21.42 -11.17 -26.72
CA PRO A 283 -22.15 -10.89 -25.49
C PRO A 283 -22.44 -12.14 -24.64
N THR A 284 -22.34 -13.33 -25.23
CA THR A 284 -22.58 -14.61 -24.54
C THR A 284 -21.29 -15.27 -24.05
N SER A 285 -20.13 -14.78 -24.50
CA SER A 285 -18.85 -15.34 -24.11
C SER A 285 -18.54 -15.05 -22.64
N PRO A 286 -18.06 -16.04 -21.86
CA PRO A 286 -17.53 -15.80 -20.52
C PRO A 286 -16.21 -15.00 -20.55
N PHE A 287 -15.56 -14.90 -21.73
CA PHE A 287 -14.33 -14.15 -21.93
C PHE A 287 -14.63 -12.81 -22.60
N GLN A 288 -14.66 -11.76 -21.78
CA GLN A 288 -14.82 -10.38 -22.23
C GLN A 288 -13.49 -9.65 -22.13
N ALA A 289 -13.08 -8.99 -23.21
CA ALA A 289 -11.85 -8.19 -23.24
C ALA A 289 -11.84 -7.09 -22.16
N HIS A 290 -13.02 -6.51 -21.87
CA HIS A 290 -13.18 -5.53 -20.79
C HIS A 290 -13.08 -6.15 -19.38
N ALA A 291 -13.53 -7.39 -19.19
CA ALA A 291 -13.35 -8.10 -17.93
C ALA A 291 -11.87 -8.41 -17.67
N VAL A 292 -11.12 -8.79 -18.71
CA VAL A 292 -9.66 -8.95 -18.63
C VAL A 292 -8.97 -7.62 -18.30
N TRP A 293 -9.48 -6.49 -18.82
CA TRP A 293 -9.01 -5.14 -18.47
C TRP A 293 -9.07 -4.86 -16.96
N HIS A 294 -10.14 -5.26 -16.26
CA HIS A 294 -10.25 -5.08 -14.81
C HIS A 294 -9.15 -5.82 -14.05
N VAL A 295 -8.97 -7.11 -14.34
CA VAL A 295 -7.97 -7.95 -13.66
C VAL A 295 -6.56 -7.44 -13.90
N LEU A 296 -6.23 -7.13 -15.16
CA LEU A 296 -4.93 -6.63 -15.55
C LEU A 296 -4.63 -5.27 -14.90
N ASN A 297 -5.60 -4.36 -14.81
CA ASN A 297 -5.40 -3.08 -14.13
C ASN A 297 -5.26 -3.20 -12.63
N ALA A 298 -6.01 -4.09 -11.99
CA ALA A 298 -5.86 -4.35 -10.56
C ALA A 298 -4.42 -4.79 -10.27
N ILE A 299 -3.92 -5.77 -11.01
CA ILE A 299 -2.54 -6.27 -10.90
C ILE A 299 -1.52 -5.17 -11.21
N ALA A 300 -1.66 -4.48 -12.35
CA ALA A 300 -0.73 -3.43 -12.75
C ALA A 300 -0.61 -2.34 -11.69
N SER A 301 -1.75 -1.90 -11.14
CA SER A 301 -1.76 -0.86 -10.12
C SER A 301 -1.12 -1.28 -8.80
N LEU A 302 -1.30 -2.53 -8.37
CA LEU A 302 -0.61 -3.08 -7.21
C LEU A 302 0.90 -3.15 -7.45
N LEU A 303 1.33 -3.60 -8.62
CA LEU A 303 2.74 -3.68 -8.98
C LEU A 303 3.40 -2.29 -9.02
N VAL A 304 2.72 -1.27 -9.56
CA VAL A 304 3.20 0.13 -9.53
C VAL A 304 3.35 0.62 -8.09
N TRP A 305 2.34 0.34 -7.25
CA TRP A 305 2.40 0.68 -5.83
C TRP A 305 3.63 0.06 -5.15
N LEU A 306 3.79 -1.27 -5.27
CA LEU A 306 4.92 -1.99 -4.68
C LEU A 306 6.28 -1.52 -5.21
N ALA A 307 6.35 -1.13 -6.48
CA ALA A 307 7.57 -0.58 -7.06
C ALA A 307 7.97 0.75 -6.40
N PHE A 308 7.02 1.65 -6.21
CA PHE A 308 7.26 2.93 -5.54
C PHE A 308 7.52 2.76 -4.05
N ASP A 309 6.79 1.89 -3.36
CA ASP A 309 7.01 1.63 -1.94
C ASP A 309 8.42 1.06 -1.71
N ASN A 310 8.85 0.08 -2.51
CA ASN A 310 10.22 -0.44 -2.43
C ASN A 310 11.28 0.64 -2.75
N TYR A 311 11.02 1.50 -3.73
CA TYR A 311 11.90 2.64 -4.00
C TYR A 311 11.97 3.59 -2.80
N CYS A 312 10.83 3.90 -2.18
CA CYS A 312 10.72 4.70 -0.96
C CYS A 312 11.59 4.10 0.16
N LEU A 313 11.48 2.79 0.40
CA LEU A 313 12.19 2.08 1.46
C LEU A 313 13.70 1.99 1.24
N THR A 314 14.13 1.83 -0.01
CA THR A 314 15.55 1.70 -0.34
C THR A 314 16.27 3.04 -0.40
N THR A 315 15.56 4.12 -0.75
CA THR A 315 16.14 5.46 -0.89
C THR A 315 15.99 6.35 0.32
N ARG A 316 15.07 6.01 1.22
CA ARG A 316 15.02 6.55 2.58
C ARG A 316 15.99 5.72 3.42
N PRO A 317 17.24 6.16 3.65
CA PRO A 317 17.96 5.64 4.79
C PRO A 317 17.02 5.75 5.98
N SER A 318 16.98 4.74 6.84
CA SER A 318 16.44 4.93 8.17
C SER A 318 17.26 6.07 8.78
N GLN A 319 16.79 7.30 8.58
CA GLN A 319 16.94 8.30 9.60
C GLN A 319 16.25 7.65 10.80
N VAL A 320 17.05 6.91 11.56
CA VAL A 320 17.06 7.10 13.00
C VAL A 320 16.90 8.60 13.15
N ASP A 321 15.73 9.04 13.60
CA ASP A 321 15.43 10.45 13.82
C ASP A 321 16.51 11.00 14.75
N ASP A 322 17.62 11.46 14.19
CA ASP A 322 18.61 12.30 14.90
C ASP A 322 17.98 13.67 15.23
N ASP A 323 16.78 13.95 14.71
CA ASP A 323 15.93 15.08 15.08
C ASP A 323 15.13 14.84 16.37
N ASP A 324 15.05 13.59 16.88
CA ASP A 324 14.96 13.40 18.32
C ASP A 324 16.38 13.65 18.84
N ASP A 325 16.65 14.95 19.00
CA ASP A 325 17.58 15.58 19.90
C ASP A 325 17.31 15.05 21.33
N TRP A 326 17.50 13.74 21.52
CA TRP A 326 17.80 13.10 22.78
C TRP A 326 19.21 13.50 23.23
N LYS A 327 19.60 14.75 22.99
CA LYS A 327 19.86 15.57 24.16
C LYS A 327 18.69 15.42 25.20
N VAL A 328 18.35 14.25 25.77
CA VAL A 328 19.13 13.71 26.91
C VAL A 328 20.48 14.38 26.87
N SER A 329 20.48 15.61 27.39
CA SER A 329 21.65 16.08 28.08
C SER A 329 22.09 14.89 28.92
N ILE A 330 23.01 14.10 28.37
CA ILE A 330 24.21 13.74 29.08
C ILE A 330 24.72 15.12 29.47
N LYS A 331 24.12 15.68 30.54
CA LYS A 331 24.78 16.62 31.43
C LYS A 331 26.12 15.95 31.56
N GLU A 332 27.13 16.58 30.95
CA GLU A 332 28.50 16.11 30.95
C GLU A 332 28.68 15.35 32.24
N GLU A 333 28.80 14.03 32.12
CA GLU A 333 29.00 13.21 33.30
C GLU A 333 30.15 13.88 34.01
N PRO A 334 29.98 14.32 35.28
CA PRO A 334 31.05 15.01 35.96
C PRO A 334 32.31 14.17 35.80
N ALA A 335 33.43 14.81 35.45
CA ALA A 335 34.69 14.18 34.99
C ALA A 335 35.33 13.16 35.97
N SER A 336 34.61 12.80 37.02
CA SER A 336 34.88 11.73 37.96
C SER A 336 33.56 10.95 38.15
N PRO A 337 33.52 9.63 37.87
CA PRO A 337 32.37 8.82 38.27
C PRO A 337 32.11 9.04 39.76
N PRO A 338 30.85 9.27 40.18
CA PRO A 338 30.54 9.44 41.59
C PRO A 338 31.11 8.25 42.34
N SER A 339 31.97 8.51 43.33
CA SER A 339 32.55 7.46 44.16
C SER A 339 31.42 6.63 44.72
N ILE A 340 31.29 5.39 44.25
CA ILE A 340 30.30 4.45 44.76
C ILE A 340 30.55 4.36 46.26
N PRO A 341 29.60 4.75 47.13
CA PRO A 341 29.80 4.66 48.57
C PRO A 341 30.18 3.21 48.88
N ALA A 342 31.19 2.99 49.74
CA ALA A 342 31.70 1.64 50.02
C ALA A 342 30.60 0.64 50.46
N GLY A 343 29.47 1.13 50.97
CA GLY A 343 28.29 0.32 51.31
C GLY A 343 27.39 -0.07 50.12
N ALA A 344 27.40 0.67 49.00
CA ALA A 344 26.49 0.44 47.88
C ALA A 344 26.80 -0.87 47.11
N LEU A 345 28.07 -1.27 47.02
CA LEU A 345 28.44 -2.58 46.49
C LEU A 345 27.93 -3.73 47.37
N GLY A 346 27.91 -3.51 48.69
CA GLY A 346 27.32 -4.46 49.64
C GLY A 346 25.80 -4.59 49.48
N GLU A 347 25.11 -3.44 49.33
CA GLU A 347 23.65 -3.40 49.09
C GLU A 347 23.27 -4.08 47.77
N ILE A 348 24.02 -3.84 46.68
CA ILE A 348 23.82 -4.49 45.38
C ILE A 348 24.05 -6.01 45.50
N GLY A 349 25.08 -6.43 46.25
CA GLY A 349 25.31 -7.84 46.54
C GLY A 349 24.13 -8.49 47.26
N ARG A 350 23.61 -7.83 48.32
CA ARG A 350 22.46 -8.31 49.09
C ARG A 350 21.20 -8.42 48.22
N LEU A 351 20.90 -7.39 47.42
CA LEU A 351 19.73 -7.37 46.53
C LEU A 351 19.80 -8.46 45.46
N ARG A 352 20.99 -8.69 44.88
CA ARG A 352 21.23 -9.78 43.92
C ARG A 352 20.96 -11.15 44.56
N ASP A 353 21.42 -11.35 45.79
CA ASP A 353 21.21 -12.62 46.50
C ASP A 353 19.75 -12.83 46.90
N GLU A 354 19.03 -11.78 47.30
CA GLU A 354 17.58 -11.82 47.56
C GLU A 354 16.80 -12.12 46.29
N PHE A 355 17.17 -11.52 45.15
CA PHE A 355 16.58 -11.80 43.85
C PHE A 355 16.80 -13.25 43.42
N HIS A 356 18.02 -13.77 43.53
CA HIS A 356 18.31 -15.18 43.23
C HIS A 356 17.48 -16.15 44.09
N LYS A 357 17.30 -15.85 45.38
CA LYS A 357 16.45 -16.64 46.28
C LYS A 357 14.98 -16.59 45.87
N ALA A 358 14.47 -15.41 45.49
CA ALA A 358 13.09 -15.26 45.04
C ALA A 358 12.81 -16.03 43.74
N VAL A 359 13.73 -15.95 42.77
CA VAL A 359 13.64 -16.70 41.50
C VAL A 359 13.71 -18.21 41.75
N ALA A 360 14.64 -18.68 42.57
CA ALA A 360 14.76 -20.11 42.91
C ALA A 360 13.50 -20.65 43.60
N LYS A 361 12.90 -19.87 44.49
CA LYS A 361 11.64 -20.22 45.15
C LYS A 361 10.49 -20.31 44.14
N ALA A 362 10.33 -19.30 43.27
CA ALA A 362 9.27 -19.29 42.26
C ALA A 362 9.37 -20.48 41.29
N LEU A 363 10.59 -20.85 40.87
CA LEU A 363 10.79 -22.04 40.04
C LEU A 363 10.41 -23.33 40.77
N THR A 364 10.70 -23.42 42.06
CA THR A 364 10.33 -24.57 42.89
C THR A 364 8.82 -24.68 43.07
N ASP A 365 8.15 -23.57 43.34
CA ASP A 365 6.69 -23.51 43.51
C ASP A 365 5.94 -23.93 42.23
N GLU A 366 6.54 -23.68 41.05
CA GLU A 366 6.00 -24.06 39.72
C GLU A 366 6.48 -25.44 39.21
N GLY A 367 7.27 -26.17 40.01
CA GLY A 367 7.80 -27.50 39.61
C GLY A 367 8.82 -27.46 38.46
N LEU A 368 9.48 -26.32 38.25
CA LEU A 368 10.49 -26.12 37.21
C LEU A 368 11.91 -26.46 37.70
N PRO A 369 12.79 -26.97 36.82
CA PRO A 369 14.17 -27.27 37.19
C PRO A 369 14.96 -26.01 37.56
N PRO A 370 15.93 -26.09 38.50
CA PRO A 370 16.72 -24.94 38.92
C PRO A 370 17.60 -24.41 37.78
N LEU A 371 17.73 -23.09 37.70
CA LEU A 371 18.60 -22.43 36.73
C LEU A 371 20.06 -22.52 37.16
N ASN A 372 20.96 -22.65 36.17
CA ASN A 372 22.40 -22.58 36.43
C ASN A 372 22.87 -21.12 36.62
N ALA A 373 24.10 -20.94 37.12
CA ALA A 373 24.64 -19.63 37.43
C ALA A 373 24.66 -18.66 36.23
N ALA A 374 24.91 -19.16 35.01
CA ALA A 374 24.92 -18.35 33.81
C ALA A 374 23.52 -17.85 33.42
N GLN A 375 22.50 -18.68 33.61
CA GLN A 375 21.09 -18.32 33.38
C GLN A 375 20.60 -17.30 34.41
N LEU A 376 20.95 -17.46 35.69
CA LEU A 376 20.64 -16.48 36.73
C LEU A 376 21.30 -15.13 36.47
N GLN A 377 22.56 -15.15 36.03
CA GLN A 377 23.31 -13.93 35.70
C GLN A 377 22.73 -13.21 34.47
N ALA A 378 22.18 -13.93 33.50
CA ALA A 378 21.48 -13.33 32.35
C ALA A 378 20.15 -12.66 32.75
N ILE A 379 19.47 -13.18 33.78
CA ILE A 379 18.22 -12.60 34.29
C ILE A 379 18.49 -11.39 35.19
N ALA A 380 19.54 -11.43 36.03
CA ALA A 380 19.86 -10.35 36.98
C ALA A 380 20.48 -9.09 36.32
N VAL A 381 20.85 -9.16 35.05
CA VAL A 381 21.32 -8.01 34.24
C VAL A 381 20.14 -7.21 33.66
N VAL A 382 18.94 -7.78 33.67
CA VAL A 382 17.66 -7.13 33.31
C VAL A 382 17.05 -6.51 34.56
#